data_AF-A0A8J5JVE9-F1
#
_entry.id   AF-A0A8J5JVE9-F1
#
_cell.length_a   1.000
_cell.length_b   1.000
_cell.length_c   1.000
_cell.angle_alpha   90.00
_cell.angle_beta   90.00
_cell.angle_gamma   90.00
#
_symmetry.space_group_name_H-M   'P 1'
#
loop_
_entity.id
_entity.type
_entity.pdbx_description
1 polymer ?
#
loop_
_entity_poly.entity_id
_entity_poly.type
_entity_poly.pdbx_seq_one_letter_code
_entity_poly.pdbx_strand_id
1 'polypeptide(L)'
;MLTKWGIDLKSVVSLTTDGALSIIGSGRGLVGHLKEDHTDMLLYHCIIHQSVLCATLGEEYAEVMEKLMKLVNFLRVTSSR
;
A
#
# COMPACT_ATOMS: atom_id res chain seq x y z
N MET A 1 12.00 16.53 -0.67
CA MET A 1 11.97 15.53 -1.78
C MET A 1 10.71 15.67 -2.64
N LEU A 2 9.50 15.69 -2.06
CA LEU A 2 8.24 15.94 -2.78
C LEU A 2 8.04 17.43 -3.13
N THR A 3 8.62 18.31 -2.32
CA THR A 3 8.65 19.77 -2.50
C THR A 3 9.23 20.20 -3.84
N LYS A 4 10.13 19.42 -4.46
CA LYS A 4 10.64 19.69 -5.81
C LYS A 4 9.56 19.64 -6.89
N TRP A 5 8.44 18.99 -6.59
CA TRP A 5 7.26 18.88 -7.44
C TRP A 5 6.11 19.79 -6.95
N GLY A 6 6.37 20.68 -5.99
CA GLY A 6 5.34 21.52 -5.38
C GLY A 6 4.35 20.76 -4.49
N ILE A 7 4.67 19.51 -4.12
CA ILE A 7 3.82 18.70 -3.25
C ILE A 7 4.27 18.89 -1.80
N ASP A 8 3.37 19.45 -0.98
CA ASP A 8 3.52 19.48 0.47
C ASP A 8 3.22 18.10 1.04
N LEU A 9 4.15 17.55 1.82
CA LEU A 9 3.98 16.26 2.47
C LEU A 9 2.77 16.25 3.42
N LYS A 10 2.44 17.37 4.07
CA LYS A 10 1.26 17.47 4.95
C LYS A 10 -0.07 17.36 4.20
N SER A 11 -0.05 17.52 2.88
CA SER A 11 -1.24 17.32 2.02
C SER A 11 -1.44 15.86 1.61
N VAL A 12 -0.47 14.98 1.88
CA VAL A 12 -0.53 13.57 1.48
C VAL A 12 -1.40 12.80 2.46
N VAL A 13 -2.58 12.39 2.01
CA VAL A 13 -3.53 11.63 2.84
C VAL A 13 -3.01 10.22 3.16
N SER A 14 -2.41 9.54 2.19
CA SER A 14 -2.00 8.15 2.35
C SER A 14 -0.83 7.74 1.47
N LEU A 15 -0.06 6.75 1.92
CA LEU A 15 0.99 6.07 1.18
C LEU A 15 0.71 4.56 1.13
N THR A 16 0.80 3.99 -0.07
CA THR A 16 0.70 2.53 -0.27
C THR A 16 2.06 2.00 -0.74
N THR A 17 2.58 0.95 -0.11
CA THR A 17 3.88 0.35 -0.45
C THR A 17 3.75 -1.16 -0.68
N ASP A 18 4.72 -1.80 -1.32
CA ASP A 18 4.76 -3.27 -1.46
C ASP A 18 5.03 -4.01 -0.14
N GLY A 19 5.27 -3.28 0.96
CA GLY A 19 5.56 -3.84 2.27
C GLY A 19 7.02 -4.30 2.46
N ALA A 20 7.93 -3.97 1.53
CA ALA A 20 9.33 -4.32 1.68
C ALA A 20 9.92 -3.70 2.96
N LEU A 21 10.66 -4.49 3.74
CA LEU A 21 11.25 -4.04 5.01
C LEU A 21 12.17 -2.82 4.87
N SER A 22 12.83 -2.67 3.72
CA SER A 22 13.64 -1.49 3.39
C SER A 22 12.80 -0.21 3.25
N ILE A 23 11.50 -0.33 2.96
CA ILE A 23 10.56 0.77 2.79
C ILE A 23 9.78 1.02 4.09
N ILE A 24 9.29 -0.04 4.74
CA ILE A 24 8.44 0.07 5.94
C ILE A 24 9.21 0.18 7.26
N GLY A 25 10.53 -0.11 7.26
CA GLY A 25 11.33 -0.18 8.48
C GLY A 25 11.31 1.10 9.32
N SER A 26 11.04 0.96 10.61
CA SER A 26 11.01 2.08 11.57
C SER A 26 12.36 2.80 11.65
N GLY A 27 12.35 4.13 11.50
CA GLY A 27 13.52 5.01 11.65
C GLY A 27 14.59 4.95 10.54
N ARG A 28 14.50 4.01 9.60
CA ARG A 28 15.44 3.89 8.46
C ARG A 28 14.79 3.65 7.11
N GLY A 29 13.50 3.31 7.09
CA GLY A 29 12.71 3.15 5.87
C GLY A 29 12.00 4.44 5.49
N LEU A 30 11.59 4.54 4.22
CA LEU A 30 10.83 5.66 3.67
C LEU A 30 9.62 6.03 4.55
N VAL A 31 8.86 5.03 5.00
CA VAL A 31 7.68 5.22 5.84
C VAL A 31 8.03 5.89 7.16
N GLY A 32 9.13 5.46 7.80
CA GLY A 32 9.61 6.05 9.06
C GLY A 32 9.89 7.54 8.90
N HIS A 33 10.65 7.91 7.87
CA HIS A 33 10.97 9.30 7.57
C HIS A 33 9.73 10.15 7.27
N LEU A 34 8.79 9.64 6.47
CA LEU A 34 7.58 10.40 6.14
C LEU A 34 6.66 10.56 7.36
N LYS A 35 6.65 9.61 8.29
CA LYS A 35 5.87 9.69 9.54
C LYS A 35 6.43 10.68 10.55
N GLU A 36 7.74 10.93 10.55
CA GLU A 36 8.36 11.98 11.38
C GLU A 36 7.80 13.36 11.00
N ASP A 37 7.65 13.61 9.70
CA ASP A 37 7.12 14.88 9.18
C ASP A 37 5.60 14.90 9.08
N HIS A 38 4.92 13.76 8.93
CA HIS A 38 3.46 13.66 8.84
C HIS A 38 2.93 12.42 9.59
N THR A 39 2.74 12.59 10.89
CA THR A 39 2.29 11.54 11.82
C THR A 39 0.94 10.92 11.45
N ASP A 40 0.03 11.72 10.90
CA ASP A 40 -1.35 11.31 10.63
C ASP A 40 -1.52 10.64 9.25
N MET A 41 -0.46 10.57 8.44
CA MET A 41 -0.51 9.94 7.12
C MET A 41 -0.93 8.46 7.25
N LEU A 42 -1.89 8.05 6.42
CA LEU A 42 -2.36 6.67 6.37
C LEU A 42 -1.36 5.79 5.61
N LEU A 43 -1.12 4.58 6.11
CA LEU A 43 -0.16 3.65 5.54
C LEU A 43 -0.88 2.36 5.17
N TYR A 44 -0.71 1.93 3.93
CA TYR A 44 -1.28 0.70 3.41
C TYR A 44 -0.20 -0.17 2.79
N HIS A 45 -0.38 -1.48 2.91
CA HIS A 45 0.31 -2.42 2.03
C HIS A 45 -0.48 -2.54 0.73
N CYS A 46 0.23 -2.71 -0.38
CA CYS A 46 -0.36 -2.89 -1.69
C CYS A 46 -1.23 -4.15 -1.67
N ILE A 47 -2.53 -3.98 -1.88
CA ILE A 47 -3.49 -5.09 -1.84
C ILE A 47 -3.19 -6.16 -2.88
N ILE A 48 -2.61 -5.79 -4.03
CA ILE A 48 -2.19 -6.74 -5.06
C ILE A 48 -1.04 -7.61 -4.55
N HIS A 49 -0.03 -6.99 -3.93
CA HIS A 49 1.11 -7.72 -3.38
C HIS A 49 0.69 -8.63 -2.23
N GLN A 50 -0.12 -8.13 -1.30
CA GLN A 50 -0.70 -8.91 -0.21
C GLN A 50 -1.56 -10.06 -0.74
N SER A 51 -2.31 -9.85 -1.82
CA SER A 51 -3.13 -10.90 -2.41
C SER A 51 -2.27 -12.05 -2.96
N VAL A 52 -1.18 -11.74 -3.66
CA VAL A 52 -0.25 -12.76 -4.17
C VAL A 52 0.43 -13.50 -3.01
N LEU A 53 0.82 -12.79 -1.95
CA LEU A 53 1.44 -13.40 -0.77
C LEU A 53 0.45 -14.30 -0.03
N CYS A 54 -0.78 -13.85 0.18
CA CYS A 54 -1.80 -14.63 0.88
C CYS A 54 -2.23 -15.88 0.11
N ALA A 55 -2.11 -15.90 -1.22
CA ALA A 55 -2.37 -17.10 -2.01
C ALA A 55 -1.43 -18.27 -1.66
N THR A 56 -0.33 -18.02 -0.94
CA THR A 56 0.59 -19.07 -0.48
C THR A 56 0.32 -19.53 0.96
N LEU A 57 -0.66 -18.95 1.67
CA LEU A 57 -0.88 -19.20 3.10
C LEU A 57 -1.78 -20.40 3.42
N GLY A 58 -2.45 -21.00 2.43
CA GLY A 58 -3.29 -22.19 2.62
C GLY A 58 -4.72 -22.03 2.07
N GLU A 59 -5.47 -23.12 2.02
CA GLU A 59 -6.83 -23.17 1.47
C GLU A 59 -7.86 -22.45 2.36
N GLU A 60 -7.57 -22.26 3.64
CA GLU A 60 -8.45 -21.56 4.58
C GLU A 60 -8.69 -20.08 4.22
N TYR A 61 -7.82 -19.50 3.39
CA TYR A 61 -7.96 -18.14 2.88
C TYR A 61 -8.55 -18.08 1.47
N ALA A 62 -8.83 -19.22 0.82
CA ALA A 62 -9.20 -19.27 -0.59
C ALA A 62 -10.45 -18.43 -0.92
N GLU A 63 -11.49 -18.49 -0.08
CA GLU A 63 -12.72 -17.71 -0.27
C GLU A 63 -12.47 -16.20 -0.20
N VAL A 64 -11.67 -15.77 0.78
CA VAL A 64 -11.29 -14.36 0.95
C VAL A 64 -10.46 -13.91 -0.25
N MET A 65 -9.52 -14.73 -0.68
CA MET A 65 -8.65 -14.46 -1.82
C MET A 65 -9.43 -14.34 -3.13
N GLU A 66 -10.41 -15.21 -3.35
CA GLU A 66 -11.29 -15.13 -4.52
C GLU A 66 -12.08 -13.82 -4.55
N LYS A 67 -12.64 -13.41 -3.41
CA LYS A 67 -13.37 -12.14 -3.26
C LYS A 67 -12.46 -10.93 -3.52
N LEU A 68 -11.25 -10.93 -2.97
CA LEU A 68 -10.27 -9.87 -3.19
C LEU A 68 -9.85 -9.78 -4.66
N MET A 69 -9.57 -10.90 -5.32
CA MET A 69 -9.20 -10.92 -6.73
C MET A 69 -10.34 -10.41 -7.63
N LYS A 70 -11.60 -10.74 -7.32
CA LYS A 70 -12.77 -10.18 -8.03
C LYS A 70 -12.83 -8.66 -7.87
N LEU A 71 -12.64 -8.15 -6.65
CA LEU A 71 -12.62 -6.70 -6.38
C LEU A 71 -11.49 -5.98 -7.13
N VAL A 72 -10.26 -6.50 -7.07
CA VAL A 72 -9.10 -5.92 -7.77
C VAL A 72 -9.35 -5.88 -9.28
N ASN A 73 -9.89 -6.98 -9.85
CA ASN A 73 -10.23 -7.03 -11.26
C ASN A 73 -11.32 -6.03 -11.64
N PHE A 74 -12.36 -5.90 -10.82
CA PHE A 74 -13.41 -4.90 -11.00
C PHE A 74 -12.81 -3.48 -11.04
N LEU A 75 -12.01 -3.12 -10.03
CA LEU A 75 -11.36 -1.81 -9.96
C LEU A 75 -10.49 -1.53 -11.20
N ARG A 76 -9.65 -2.49 -11.60
CA ARG A 76 -8.79 -2.38 -12.79
C ARG A 76 -9.59 -2.08 -14.06
N VAL A 77 -10.70 -2.79 -14.26
CA VAL A 77 -11.56 -2.58 -15.44
C VAL A 77 -12.24 -1.21 -15.39
N THR A 78 -12.64 -0.76 -14.20
CA THR A 78 -13.31 0.54 -14.04
C THR A 78 -12.37 1.74 -14.09
N SER A 79 -11.12 1.61 -13.65
CA SER A 79 -10.13 2.70 -13.62
C SER A 79 -9.44 2.94 -14.97
N SER A 80 -9.64 2.05 -15.93
CA SER A 80 -9.08 2.15 -17.28
C SER A 80 -10.01 2.93 -18.24
N ARG A 81 -11.07 3.55 -17.70
CA ARG A 81 -11.99 4.47 -18.38
C ARG A 81 -11.67 5.89 -17.95
#